data_AF-A0A2S9F8N5-F1
#
_entry.id   AF-A0A2S9F8N5-F1
#
_cell.length_a   1.000
_cell.length_b   1.000
_cell.length_c   1.000
_cell.angle_alpha   90.00
_cell.angle_beta   90.00
_cell.angle_gamma   90.00
#
_symmetry.space_group_name_H-M   'P 1'
#
loop_
_entity.id
_entity.type
_entity.pdbx_description
1 polymer ?
#
loop_
_entity_poly.entity_id
_entity_poly.type
_entity_poly.pdbx_seq_one_letter_code
_entity_poly.pdbx_strand_id
1 'polypeptide(L)'
;MRSRSRSSTVSSTPQDYPPPAAVRGRVEPAPRRVRGFLGNDLVFDTTAASYVWEVPYYPQYYIPLADVVPGMLRDDEHPQRVQFGPSRMFSLVTTSGAANGAARVFDAGDGPVAG
;
A
#
# COMPACT_ATOMS: atom_id res chain seq x y z
N MET A 1 -39.41 37.68 24.59
CA MET A 1 -38.31 36.81 25.04
C MET A 1 -37.50 36.41 23.79
N ARG A 2 -36.38 37.08 23.50
CA ARG A 2 -35.61 36.87 22.25
C ARG A 2 -34.55 35.78 22.47
N SER A 3 -34.71 34.65 21.78
CA SER A 3 -33.73 33.57 21.72
C SER A 3 -32.45 34.04 21.03
N ARG A 4 -31.30 33.88 21.68
CA ARG A 4 -29.98 34.09 21.07
C ARG A 4 -29.46 32.75 20.55
N SER A 5 -29.56 32.55 19.23
CA SER A 5 -28.78 31.52 18.54
C SER A 5 -27.30 31.82 18.71
N ARG A 6 -26.56 30.90 19.36
CA ARG A 6 -25.10 30.90 19.35
C ARG A 6 -24.66 30.21 18.06
N SER A 7 -24.23 31.01 17.09
CA SER A 7 -23.47 30.49 15.95
C SER A 7 -22.08 30.12 16.44
N SER A 8 -21.78 28.82 16.47
CA SER A 8 -20.45 28.30 16.76
C SER A 8 -19.57 28.50 15.52
N THR A 9 -18.76 29.56 15.50
CA THR A 9 -17.73 29.74 14.47
C THR A 9 -16.60 28.75 14.73
N VAL A 10 -16.46 27.75 13.84
CA VAL A 10 -15.27 26.89 13.80
C VAL A 10 -14.12 27.77 13.29
N SER A 11 -13.13 28.03 14.14
CA SER A 11 -11.94 28.78 13.78
C SER A 11 -11.02 27.89 12.93
N SER A 12 -10.96 28.10 11.61
CA SER A 12 -9.96 27.41 10.77
C SER A 12 -8.62 28.10 10.94
N THR A 13 -7.63 27.42 11.52
CA THR A 13 -6.24 27.86 11.42
C THR A 13 -5.84 27.93 9.94
N PRO A 14 -5.24 29.04 9.47
CA PRO A 14 -4.75 29.11 8.11
C PRO A 14 -3.65 28.07 7.91
N GLN A 15 -3.84 27.21 6.91
CA GLN A 15 -2.88 26.18 6.55
C GLN A 15 -1.81 26.83 5.65
N ASP A 16 -0.59 27.02 6.16
CA ASP A 16 0.51 27.66 5.42
C ASP A 16 1.15 26.75 4.35
N TYR A 17 0.77 25.47 4.32
CA TYR A 17 1.28 24.48 3.38
C TYR A 17 0.15 24.00 2.44
N PRO A 18 0.44 23.73 1.15
CA PRO A 18 -0.54 23.17 0.24
C PRO A 18 -1.20 21.89 0.80
N PRO A 19 -2.48 21.64 0.49
CA PRO A 19 -3.14 20.43 0.94
C PRO A 19 -2.43 19.20 0.39
N PRO A 20 -2.48 18.05 1.09
CA PRO A 20 -1.87 16.83 0.60
C PRO A 20 -2.47 16.38 -0.74
N ALA A 21 -1.66 15.73 -1.57
CA ALA A 21 -2.05 15.31 -2.92
C ALA A 21 -3.18 14.25 -2.93
N ALA A 22 -3.26 13.43 -1.88
CA ALA A 22 -4.33 12.45 -1.70
C ALA A 22 -4.63 12.18 -0.22
N VAL A 23 -5.80 11.59 0.04
CA VAL A 23 -6.14 11.04 1.35
C VAL A 23 -5.38 9.73 1.57
N ARG A 24 -4.83 9.52 2.76
CA ARG A 24 -4.23 8.25 3.16
C ARG A 24 -5.25 7.12 3.01
N GLY A 25 -4.85 6.00 2.43
CA GLY A 25 -5.70 4.84 2.16
C GLY A 25 -6.50 4.94 0.86
N ARG A 26 -6.35 6.01 0.08
CA ARG A 26 -6.82 6.03 -1.31
C ARG A 26 -6.17 4.87 -2.07
N VAL A 27 -6.98 4.17 -2.86
CA VAL A 27 -6.55 3.10 -3.78
C VAL A 27 -7.07 3.45 -5.17
N GLU A 28 -6.21 3.35 -6.17
CA GLU A 28 -6.57 3.59 -7.58
C GLU A 28 -5.87 2.54 -8.46
N PRO A 29 -6.47 2.08 -9.57
CA PRO A 29 -5.80 1.19 -10.50
C PRO A 29 -4.59 1.86 -11.16
N ALA A 30 -3.50 1.12 -11.32
CA ALA A 30 -2.33 1.61 -12.06
C ALA A 30 -2.58 1.48 -13.58
N PRO A 31 -2.46 2.56 -14.37
CA PRO A 31 -2.79 2.54 -15.80
C PRO A 31 -1.68 1.95 -16.68
N ARG A 32 -0.71 1.23 -16.09
CA ARG A 32 0.49 0.74 -16.78
C ARG A 32 0.87 -0.66 -16.30
N ARG A 33 1.54 -1.41 -17.18
CA ARG A 33 2.20 -2.67 -16.83
C ARG A 33 3.35 -2.41 -15.86
N VAL A 34 3.42 -3.19 -14.78
CA VAL A 34 4.47 -3.13 -13.75
C VAL A 34 5.18 -4.47 -13.72
N ARG A 35 6.51 -4.44 -13.76
CA ARG A 35 7.37 -5.62 -13.67
C ARG A 35 8.39 -5.44 -12.55
N GLY A 36 8.52 -6.45 -11.71
CA GLY A 36 9.52 -6.51 -10.65
C GLY A 36 10.54 -7.58 -10.94
N PHE A 37 11.80 -7.28 -10.63
CA PHE A 37 12.92 -8.18 -10.84
C PHE A 37 13.80 -8.21 -9.59
N LEU A 38 14.41 -9.36 -9.32
CA LEU A 38 15.57 -9.47 -8.44
C LEU A 38 16.77 -9.84 -9.31
N GLY A 39 17.65 -8.88 -9.57
CA GLY A 39 18.66 -9.02 -10.62
C GLY A 39 18.02 -9.18 -11.99
N ASN A 40 18.26 -10.32 -12.65
CA ASN A 40 17.70 -10.65 -13.96
C ASN A 40 16.46 -11.56 -13.89
N ASP A 41 16.10 -12.03 -12.68
CA ASP A 41 14.99 -12.96 -12.48
C ASP A 41 13.67 -12.18 -12.32
N LEU A 42 12.68 -12.51 -13.16
CA LEU A 42 11.36 -11.91 -13.11
C LEU A 42 10.60 -12.42 -11.88
N VAL A 43 10.19 -11.50 -11.01
CA VAL A 43 9.44 -11.81 -9.78
C VAL A 43 7.95 -11.68 -10.00
N PHE A 44 7.51 -10.65 -10.73
CA PHE A 44 6.12 -10.45 -11.09
C PHE A 44 6.00 -9.64 -12.37
N ASP A 45 4.87 -9.82 -13.07
CA ASP A 45 4.53 -9.06 -14.26
C ASP A 45 3.01 -8.87 -14.34
N THR A 46 2.54 -7.64 -14.08
CA THR A 46 1.12 -7.37 -13.91
C THR A 46 0.65 -6.14 -14.69
N THR A 47 -0.59 -6.18 -15.13
CA THR A 47 -1.35 -5.01 -15.61
C THR A 47 -2.47 -4.61 -14.64
N ALA A 48 -2.59 -5.32 -13.53
CA ALA A 48 -3.62 -5.17 -12.50
C ALA A 48 -3.06 -4.61 -11.17
N ALA A 49 -1.88 -3.98 -11.21
CA ALA A 49 -1.33 -3.30 -10.04
C ALA A 49 -2.24 -2.15 -9.59
N SER A 50 -2.17 -1.84 -8.30
CA SER A 50 -2.86 -0.69 -7.69
C SER A 50 -1.88 0.30 -7.10
N TYR A 51 -2.21 1.58 -7.19
CA TYR A 51 -1.60 2.66 -6.43
C TYR A 51 -2.27 2.76 -5.06
N VAL A 52 -1.48 2.66 -4.00
CA VAL A 52 -1.97 2.76 -2.62
C VAL A 52 -1.25 3.90 -1.90
N TRP A 53 -2.01 4.87 -1.41
CA TRP A 53 -1.46 6.01 -0.67
C TRP A 53 -1.32 5.69 0.82
N GLU A 54 -0.24 5.00 1.20
CA GLU A 54 0.07 4.77 2.62
C GLU A 54 0.39 6.07 3.38
N VAL A 55 0.92 7.04 2.64
CA VAL A 55 1.16 8.43 3.05
C VAL A 55 0.59 9.35 1.96
N PRO A 56 0.22 10.59 2.29
CA PRO A 56 -0.64 11.39 1.41
C PRO A 56 0.10 12.08 0.23
N TYR A 57 1.39 11.78 0.04
CA TYR A 57 2.24 12.45 -0.97
C TYR A 57 2.51 11.60 -2.21
N TYR A 58 2.80 10.30 -2.04
CA TYR A 58 3.14 9.40 -3.15
C TYR A 58 2.56 8.00 -2.92
N PRO A 59 2.04 7.34 -3.96
CA PRO A 59 1.53 5.98 -3.85
C PRO A 59 2.66 4.95 -3.83
N GLN A 60 2.38 3.80 -3.21
CA GLN A 60 3.11 2.55 -3.36
C GLN A 60 2.42 1.66 -4.37
N TYR A 61 3.17 0.78 -5.04
CA TYR A 61 2.60 -0.27 -5.88
C TYR A 61 2.20 -1.46 -5.02
N TYR A 62 0.94 -1.86 -5.17
CA TYR A 62 0.46 -3.12 -4.68
C TYR A 62 0.27 -4.05 -5.87
N ILE A 63 0.88 -5.23 -5.78
CA ILE A 63 0.95 -6.23 -6.83
C ILE A 63 0.03 -7.38 -6.41
N PRO A 64 -0.93 -7.78 -7.25
CA PRO A 64 -1.76 -8.95 -6.95
C PRO A 64 -0.88 -10.19 -6.75
N LEU A 65 -1.09 -10.93 -5.66
CA LEU A 65 -0.28 -12.11 -5.35
C LEU A 65 -0.33 -13.17 -6.46
N ALA A 66 -1.46 -13.24 -7.19
CA ALA A 66 -1.65 -14.15 -8.33
C ALA A 66 -0.70 -13.88 -9.51
N ASP A 67 -0.15 -12.66 -9.62
CA ASP A 67 0.78 -12.27 -10.68
C ASP A 67 2.25 -12.40 -10.23
N VAL A 68 2.49 -12.82 -8.99
CA VAL A 68 3.84 -13.14 -8.48
C VAL A 68 4.21 -14.56 -8.91
N VAL A 69 5.40 -14.72 -9.46
CA VAL A 69 5.91 -16.02 -9.90
C VAL A 69 5.96 -16.97 -8.69
N PRO A 70 5.33 -18.17 -8.78
CA PRO A 70 5.30 -19.11 -7.67
C PRO A 70 6.69 -19.49 -7.16
N GLY A 71 6.84 -19.56 -5.83
CA GLY A 71 8.09 -19.91 -5.18
C GLY A 71 9.09 -18.76 -5.01
N MET A 72 8.80 -17.57 -5.54
CA MET A 72 9.68 -16.40 -5.36
C MET A 72 9.57 -15.75 -3.97
N LEU A 73 8.48 -16.02 -3.24
CA LEU A 73 8.24 -15.48 -1.91
C LEU A 73 8.48 -16.57 -0.85
N ARG A 74 9.34 -16.26 0.13
CA ARG A 74 9.52 -17.04 1.35
C ARG A 74 9.03 -16.24 2.55
N ASP A 75 8.11 -16.79 3.32
CA ASP A 75 7.62 -16.17 4.55
C ASP A 75 8.78 -16.04 5.55
N ASP A 76 8.97 -14.83 6.11
CA ASP A 76 9.98 -14.57 7.14
C ASP A 76 9.45 -14.88 8.55
N GLU A 77 8.23 -15.43 8.66
CA GLU A 77 7.51 -15.75 9.89
C GLU A 77 7.39 -14.54 10.83
N HIS A 78 7.28 -13.35 10.21
CA HIS A 78 7.29 -12.07 10.91
C HIS A 78 5.95 -11.34 10.74
N PRO A 79 4.89 -11.76 11.47
CA PRO A 79 3.58 -11.13 11.38
C PRO A 79 3.61 -9.72 11.95
N GLN A 80 2.91 -8.81 11.27
CA GLN A 80 2.76 -7.42 11.65
C GLN A 80 1.31 -6.99 11.47
N ARG A 81 0.83 -6.11 12.36
CA ARG A 81 -0.45 -5.43 12.17
C ARG A 81 -0.18 -3.96 11.91
N VAL A 82 -0.52 -3.51 10.71
CA VAL A 82 -0.37 -2.12 10.30
C VAL A 82 -1.75 -1.55 9.93
N GLN A 83 -1.78 -0.31 9.49
CA GLN A 83 -3.00 0.45 9.22
C GLN A 83 -3.97 -0.20 8.21
N PHE A 84 -3.47 -1.07 7.32
CA PHE A 84 -4.28 -1.76 6.31
C PHE A 84 -4.66 -3.20 6.68
N GLY A 85 -4.31 -3.64 7.90
CA GLY A 85 -4.67 -4.96 8.40
C GLY A 85 -3.45 -5.79 8.84
N PRO A 86 -3.70 -7.06 9.19
CA PRO A 86 -2.65 -8.05 9.40
C PRO A 86 -1.87 -8.29 8.11
N SER A 87 -0.56 -8.42 8.24
CA SER A 87 0.39 -8.63 7.13
C SER A 87 1.57 -9.46 7.60
N ARG A 88 2.31 -10.06 6.68
CA ARG A 88 3.59 -10.74 6.95
C ARG A 88 4.68 -10.17 6.05
N MET A 89 5.92 -10.22 6.52
CA MET A 89 7.10 -9.90 5.72
C MET A 89 7.57 -11.16 4.98
N PHE A 90 8.01 -10.97 3.74
CA PHE A 90 8.53 -12.02 2.88
C PHE A 90 9.88 -11.62 2.32
N SER A 91 10.79 -12.59 2.28
CA SER A 91 12.01 -12.52 1.48
C SER A 91 11.70 -12.89 0.03
N LEU A 92 12.35 -12.22 -0.91
CA LEU A 92 12.41 -12.67 -2.29
C LEU A 92 13.56 -13.66 -2.46
N VAL A 93 13.29 -14.81 -3.07
CA VAL A 93 14.26 -15.87 -3.31
C VAL A 93 14.22 -16.26 -4.77
N THR A 94 15.37 -16.22 -5.43
CA THR A 94 15.55 -16.59 -6.83
C THR A 94 16.72 -17.56 -6.95
N THR A 95 16.91 -18.16 -8.11
CA THR A 95 18.11 -18.95 -8.41
C THR A 95 19.39 -18.11 -8.34
N SER A 96 19.29 -16.81 -8.61
CA SER A 96 20.45 -15.91 -8.66
C SER A 96 20.77 -15.22 -7.34
N GLY A 97 19.89 -15.32 -6.33
CA GLY A 97 20.11 -14.72 -5.02
C GLY A 97 18.82 -14.51 -4.22
N ALA A 98 18.97 -13.88 -3.04
CA ALA A 98 17.87 -13.58 -2.15
C ALA A 98 17.93 -12.14 -1.63
N ALA A 99 16.77 -11.53 -1.42
CA ALA A 99 16.59 -10.24 -0.77
C ALA A 99 15.66 -10.40 0.44
N ASN A 100 16.22 -10.20 1.65
CA ASN A 100 15.47 -10.40 2.89
C ASN A 100 14.48 -9.25 3.14
N GLY A 101 13.28 -9.57 3.65
CA GLY A 101 12.26 -8.57 4.00
C GLY A 101 11.87 -7.65 2.84
N ALA A 102 11.89 -8.18 1.62
CA ALA A 102 11.71 -7.41 0.39
C ALA A 102 10.25 -7.14 0.03
N ALA A 103 9.30 -7.88 0.61
CA ALA A 103 7.89 -7.71 0.36
C ALA A 103 7.07 -7.78 1.65
N ARG A 104 5.95 -7.05 1.66
CA ARG A 104 4.88 -7.18 2.64
C ARG A 104 3.65 -7.72 1.93
N VAL A 105 3.07 -8.78 2.46
CA VAL A 105 1.81 -9.35 1.96
C VAL A 105 0.74 -9.18 3.03
N PHE A 106 -0.42 -8.66 2.64
CA PHE A 106 -1.56 -8.52 3.53
C PHE A 106 -2.39 -9.79 3.53
N ASP A 107 -2.86 -10.19 4.71
CA ASP A 107 -3.70 -11.37 4.82
C ASP A 107 -5.03 -11.13 4.09
N ALA A 108 -5.62 -12.20 3.57
CA ALA A 108 -6.96 -12.15 3.00
C ALA A 108 -7.97 -11.63 4.04
N GLY A 109 -8.92 -10.81 3.59
CA GLY A 109 -9.92 -10.17 4.43
C GLY A 109 -10.61 -9.02 3.70
N ASP A 110 -11.32 -8.17 4.43
CA ASP A 110 -12.10 -7.06 3.87
C ASP A 110 -11.29 -5.75 3.71
N GLY A 111 -9.96 -5.83 3.89
CA GLY A 111 -9.07 -4.68 3.77
C GLY A 111 -8.93 -4.21 2.32
N PRO A 112 -8.62 -2.93 2.08
CA PRO A 112 -8.54 -2.35 0.73
C PRO A 112 -7.39 -2.91 -0.12
N VAL A 113 -6.52 -3.71 0.47
CA VAL A 113 -5.30 -4.27 -0.11
C VAL A 113 -5.09 -5.74 0.28
N ALA A 114 -6.16 -6.43 0.67
CA ALA A 114 -6.08 -7.81 1.13
C ALA A 114 -5.77 -8.78 -0.04
N GLY A 115 -4.87 -9.74 0.20
CA GLY A 115 -4.37 -10.67 -0.81
C GLY A 115 -3.24 -10.10 -1.66
#